data_AF-A0A0N7M3B2-F1
#
_entry.id   AF-A0A0N7M3B2-F1
#
_cell.length_a   1.000
_cell.length_b   1.000
_cell.length_c   1.000
_cell.angle_alpha   90.00
_cell.angle_beta   90.00
_cell.angle_gamma   90.00
#
_symmetry.space_group_name_H-M   'P 1'
#
loop_
_entity.id
_entity.type
_entity.pdbx_description
1 polymer ?
#
loop_
_entity_poly.entity_id
_entity_poly.type
_entity_poly.pdbx_seq_one_letter_code
_entity_poly.pdbx_strand_id
1 'polypeptide(L)'
;MAGKKASKKTEIRKLKDYIRLYNMGFAAIGKLQRLAKESPDLAQQKAARKKSDQILKYMNKLRDAQRVHLTSPTDSETPAKRLKKAVKKAETRLKDLEDASKAIAAADKLLKLAKALLVIVA
;
A
#
# COMPACT_ATOMS: atom_id res chain seq x y z
N MET A 1 24.37 -25.06 -17.86
CA MET A 1 23.80 -24.55 -16.60
C MET A 1 23.45 -23.06 -16.72
N ALA A 2 22.26 -22.71 -17.22
CA ALA A 2 21.86 -21.32 -17.42
C ALA A 2 20.34 -21.19 -17.20
N GLY A 3 19.93 -20.99 -15.95
CA GLY A 3 18.50 -20.84 -15.63
C GLY A 3 18.18 -20.06 -14.35
N LYS A 4 19.12 -19.93 -13.41
CA LYS A 4 18.82 -19.41 -12.06
C LYS A 4 19.05 -17.90 -11.84
N LYS A 5 19.62 -17.15 -12.80
CA LYS A 5 19.96 -15.73 -12.58
C LYS A 5 18.86 -14.72 -12.98
N ALA A 6 17.98 -15.05 -13.93
CA ALA A 6 16.90 -14.17 -14.35
C ALA A 6 15.72 -14.13 -13.36
N SER A 7 15.45 -15.25 -12.68
CA SER A 7 14.40 -15.37 -11.64
C SER A 7 14.70 -14.46 -10.42
N LYS A 8 15.91 -14.54 -9.83
CA LYS A 8 16.27 -13.75 -8.63
C LYS A 8 16.17 -12.22 -8.81
N LYS A 9 16.62 -11.66 -9.94
CA LYS A 9 16.52 -10.20 -10.19
C LYS A 9 15.06 -9.74 -10.31
N THR A 10 14.19 -10.59 -10.83
CA THR A 10 12.76 -10.31 -11.00
C THR A 10 12.02 -10.43 -9.67
N GLU A 11 12.37 -11.42 -8.84
CA GLU A 11 11.87 -11.58 -7.46
C GLU A 11 12.29 -10.40 -6.56
N ILE A 12 13.55 -9.95 -6.62
CA ILE A 12 14.04 -8.79 -5.86
C ILE A 12 13.31 -7.49 -6.27
N ARG A 13 12.97 -7.32 -7.55
CA ARG A 13 12.17 -6.16 -8.01
C ARG A 13 10.73 -6.23 -7.49
N LYS A 14 10.09 -7.40 -7.50
CA LYS A 14 8.72 -7.60 -6.98
C LYS A 14 8.64 -7.27 -5.48
N LEU A 15 9.65 -7.67 -4.70
CA LEU A 15 9.79 -7.33 -3.27
C LEU A 15 9.83 -5.83 -2.99
N LYS A 16 10.52 -5.06 -3.85
CA LYS A 16 10.61 -3.60 -3.68
C LYS A 16 9.26 -2.93 -3.81
N ASP A 17 8.38 -3.40 -4.69
CA ASP A 17 7.06 -2.82 -4.90
C ASP A 17 6.13 -3.05 -3.69
N TYR A 18 6.18 -4.23 -3.06
CA TYR A 18 5.50 -4.48 -1.78
C TYR A 18 6.00 -3.58 -0.66
N ILE A 19 7.32 -3.50 -0.48
CA ILE A 19 7.94 -2.65 0.53
C ILE A 19 7.58 -1.18 0.31
N ARG A 20 7.59 -0.73 -0.95
CA ARG A 20 7.24 0.64 -1.33
C ARG A 20 5.78 0.95 -1.00
N LEU A 21 4.85 0.06 -1.34
CA LEU A 21 3.44 0.23 -0.97
C LEU A 21 3.23 0.27 0.54
N TYR A 22 3.91 -0.62 1.26
CA TYR A 22 3.85 -0.68 2.72
C TYR A 22 4.33 0.63 3.36
N ASN A 23 5.48 1.15 2.91
CA ASN A 23 6.02 2.43 3.40
C ASN A 23 5.08 3.60 3.10
N MET A 24 4.46 3.62 1.91
CA MET A 24 3.46 4.64 1.57
C MET A 24 2.20 4.53 2.43
N GLY A 25 1.76 3.32 2.77
CA GLY A 25 0.64 3.10 3.69
C GLY A 25 0.93 3.65 5.09
N PHE A 26 2.14 3.44 5.61
CA PHE A 26 2.59 4.02 6.87
C PHE A 26 2.71 5.55 6.81
N ALA A 27 3.22 6.11 5.71
CA ALA A 27 3.26 7.55 5.51
C ALA A 27 1.84 8.16 5.49
N ALA A 28 0.87 7.48 4.87
CA ALA A 28 -0.53 7.89 4.86
C ALA A 28 -1.15 7.85 6.28
N ILE A 29 -0.83 6.83 7.08
CA ILE A 29 -1.23 6.74 8.49
C ILE A 29 -0.72 7.96 9.28
N GLY A 30 0.58 8.27 9.17
CA GLY A 30 1.17 9.42 9.88
C GLY A 30 0.51 10.74 9.50
N LYS A 31 0.19 10.94 8.22
CA LYS A 31 -0.52 12.14 7.75
C LYS A 31 -1.97 12.21 8.25
N LEU A 32 -2.70 11.09 8.26
CA LEU A 32 -4.06 11.03 8.81
C LEU A 32 -4.07 11.29 10.32
N GLN A 33 -3.05 10.82 11.05
CA GLN A 33 -2.90 11.09 12.47
C GLN A 33 -2.59 12.56 12.74
N ARG A 34 -1.73 13.20 11.92
CA ARG A 34 -1.49 14.65 11.98
C ARG A 34 -2.77 15.44 11.69
N LEU A 35 -3.47 15.10 10.61
CA LEU A 35 -4.78 15.70 10.30
C LEU A 35 -5.74 15.54 11.48
N ALA A 36 -5.82 14.36 12.09
CA ALA A 36 -6.67 14.12 13.24
C ALA A 36 -6.25 14.86 14.52
N LYS A 37 -5.01 15.37 14.58
CA LYS A 37 -4.50 16.16 15.71
C LYS A 37 -4.66 17.66 15.46
N GLU A 38 -4.47 18.08 14.22
CA GLU A 38 -4.49 19.49 13.79
C GLU A 38 -5.88 19.97 13.37
N SER A 39 -6.81 19.05 13.04
CA SER A 39 -8.18 19.42 12.67
C SER A 39 -8.96 19.92 13.89
N PRO A 40 -9.65 21.07 13.82
CA PRO A 40 -10.54 21.53 14.88
C PRO A 40 -11.88 20.79 14.93
N ASP A 41 -12.25 20.07 13.86
CA ASP A 41 -13.51 19.33 13.73
C ASP A 41 -13.38 17.89 14.26
N LEU A 42 -14.10 17.57 15.35
CA LEU A 42 -14.18 16.24 15.96
C LEU A 42 -14.63 15.14 14.98
N ALA A 43 -15.51 15.44 14.03
CA ALA A 43 -15.95 14.48 13.03
C ALA A 43 -14.81 14.10 12.08
N GLN A 44 -14.04 15.08 11.61
CA GLN A 44 -12.84 14.87 10.80
C GLN A 44 -11.75 14.15 11.56
N GLN A 45 -11.53 14.46 12.84
CA GLN A 45 -10.58 13.74 13.68
C GLN A 45 -10.93 12.25 13.79
N LYS A 46 -12.19 11.93 14.11
CA LYS A 46 -12.67 10.54 14.20
C LYS A 46 -12.60 9.82 12.85
N ALA A 47 -12.98 10.49 11.77
CA ALA A 47 -12.91 9.93 10.42
C ALA A 47 -11.46 9.61 10.02
N ALA A 48 -10.53 10.53 10.25
CA ALA A 48 -9.12 10.34 9.95
C ALA A 48 -8.48 9.20 10.76
N ARG A 49 -8.77 9.10 12.08
CA ARG A 49 -8.33 7.97 12.92
C ARG A 49 -8.91 6.64 12.45
N LYS A 50 -10.22 6.59 12.16
CA LYS A 50 -10.86 5.38 11.63
C LYS A 50 -10.21 4.92 10.32
N LYS A 51 -9.81 5.86 9.45
CA LYS A 51 -9.11 5.55 8.20
C LYS A 51 -7.67 5.09 8.43
N SER A 52 -6.93 5.68 9.37
CA SER A 52 -5.57 5.21 9.70
C SER A 52 -5.59 3.76 10.19
N ASP A 53 -6.54 3.41 11.06
CA ASP A 53 -6.65 2.05 11.60
C ASP A 53 -7.04 1.04 10.52
N GLN A 54 -7.90 1.44 9.58
CA GLN A 54 -8.24 0.61 8.42
C GLN A 54 -7.00 0.36 7.56
N ILE A 55 -6.24 1.40 7.20
CA ILE A 55 -5.01 1.25 6.41
C ILE A 55 -4.02 0.32 7.12
N LEU A 56 -3.82 0.48 8.43
CA LEU A 56 -2.91 -0.36 9.22
C LEU A 56 -3.27 -1.84 9.15
N LYS A 57 -4.56 -2.20 9.32
CA LYS A 57 -5.03 -3.59 9.21
C LYS A 57 -4.72 -4.19 7.85
N TYR A 58 -4.89 -3.43 6.78
CA TYR A 58 -4.60 -3.91 5.42
C TYR A 58 -3.09 -3.98 5.13
N MET A 59 -2.28 -3.09 5.70
CA MET A 59 -0.82 -3.17 5.58
C MET A 59 -0.26 -4.42 6.27
N ASN A 60 -0.79 -4.80 7.44
CA ASN A 60 -0.41 -6.04 8.11
C ASN A 60 -0.74 -7.26 7.24
N LYS A 61 -1.95 -7.33 6.69
CA LYS A 61 -2.34 -8.42 5.76
C LYS A 61 -1.48 -8.44 4.49
N LEU A 62 -1.10 -7.28 3.98
CA LEU A 62 -0.23 -7.18 2.79
C LEU A 62 1.19 -7.68 3.09
N ARG A 63 1.68 -7.48 4.31
CA ARG A 63 2.97 -8.03 4.79
C ARG A 63 2.92 -9.55 4.94
N ASP A 64 1.79 -10.09 5.39
CA ASP A 64 1.58 -11.54 5.45
C ASP A 64 1.52 -12.13 4.04
N ALA A 65 0.78 -11.48 3.12
CA ALA A 65 0.72 -11.88 1.71
C ALA A 65 2.10 -11.82 1.02
N GLN A 66 2.92 -10.79 1.33
CA GLN A 66 4.31 -10.70 0.89
C GLN A 66 5.15 -11.88 1.39
N ARG A 67 4.97 -12.29 2.67
CA ARG A 67 5.65 -13.47 3.24
C ARG A 67 5.24 -14.76 2.52
N VAL A 68 3.96 -14.96 2.25
CA VAL A 68 3.49 -16.15 1.51
C VAL A 68 4.05 -16.17 0.09
N HIS A 69 4.08 -15.02 -0.60
CA HIS A 69 4.66 -14.92 -1.95
C HIS A 69 6.18 -15.17 -1.97
N LEU A 70 6.90 -14.79 -0.91
CA LEU A 70 8.31 -15.12 -0.71
C LEU A 70 8.56 -16.62 -0.54
N THR A 71 7.59 -17.35 0.03
CA THR A 71 7.68 -18.80 0.27
C THR A 71 7.13 -19.65 -0.89
N SER A 72 6.44 -19.06 -1.86
CA SER A 72 5.91 -19.75 -3.05
C SER A 72 5.93 -18.80 -4.26
N PRO A 73 7.04 -18.74 -5.00
CA PRO A 73 7.15 -17.84 -6.14
C PRO A 73 6.24 -18.33 -7.28
N THR A 74 5.11 -17.67 -7.48
CA THR A 74 4.31 -17.86 -8.69
C THR A 74 4.96 -17.10 -9.85
N ASP A 75 5.26 -17.82 -10.94
CA ASP A 75 5.93 -17.31 -12.15
C ASP A 75 5.06 -16.39 -13.03
N SER A 76 3.82 -16.08 -12.65
CA SER A 76 2.94 -15.26 -13.48
C SER A 76 3.36 -13.78 -13.52
N GLU A 77 3.48 -13.22 -14.73
CA GLU A 77 3.79 -11.79 -14.94
C GLU A 77 2.59 -10.87 -14.63
N THR A 78 1.37 -11.41 -14.68
CA THR A 78 0.11 -10.67 -14.57
C THR A 78 -0.08 -10.01 -13.19
N PRO A 79 0.16 -10.69 -12.05
CA PRO A 79 0.12 -10.07 -10.72
C PRO A 79 1.16 -8.96 -10.54
N ALA A 80 2.35 -9.13 -11.13
CA ALA A 80 3.45 -8.16 -11.01
C ALA A 80 3.15 -6.83 -11.72
N LYS A 81 2.57 -6.88 -12.94
CA LYS A 81 2.15 -5.65 -13.64
C LYS A 81 1.04 -4.90 -12.89
N ARG A 82 0.10 -5.64 -12.28
CA ARG A 82 -0.98 -5.05 -11.45
C ARG A 82 -0.42 -4.42 -10.17
N LEU A 83 0.53 -5.08 -9.51
CA LEU A 83 1.25 -4.55 -8.34
C LEU A 83 1.95 -3.23 -8.64
N LYS A 84 2.75 -3.19 -9.71
CA LYS A 84 3.44 -1.97 -10.14
C LYS A 84 2.48 -0.82 -10.43
N LYS A 85 1.35 -1.09 -11.09
CA LYS A 85 0.31 -0.07 -11.36
C LYS A 85 -0.34 0.45 -10.08
N ALA A 86 -0.57 -0.43 -9.10
CA ALA A 86 -1.13 -0.05 -7.82
C ALA A 86 -0.16 0.78 -6.97
N VAL A 87 1.14 0.45 -6.96
CA VAL A 87 2.20 1.26 -6.33
C VAL A 87 2.23 2.67 -6.93
N LYS A 88 2.30 2.78 -8.26
CA LYS A 88 2.30 4.10 -8.93
C LYS A 88 1.07 4.93 -8.59
N LYS A 89 -0.11 4.30 -8.49
CA LYS A 89 -1.35 5.00 -8.11
C LYS A 89 -1.36 5.39 -6.62
N ALA A 90 -0.74 4.59 -5.76
CA ALA A 90 -0.57 4.93 -4.34
C ALA A 90 0.36 6.14 -4.16
N GLU A 91 1.43 6.27 -4.94
CA GLU A 91 2.32 7.45 -4.92
C GLU A 91 1.55 8.74 -5.21
N THR A 92 0.73 8.76 -6.27
CA THR A 92 -0.09 9.94 -6.59
C THR A 92 -1.06 10.29 -5.46
N ARG A 93 -1.66 9.30 -4.81
CA ARG A 93 -2.60 9.54 -3.69
C ARG A 93 -1.89 9.97 -2.42
N LEU A 94 -0.67 9.51 -2.19
CA LEU A 94 0.13 9.99 -1.07
C LEU A 94 0.47 11.47 -1.26
N LYS A 95 0.75 11.90 -2.50
CA LYS A 95 0.93 13.31 -2.84
C LYS A 95 -0.35 14.14 -2.62
N ASP A 96 -1.51 13.65 -3.06
CA ASP A 96 -2.82 14.29 -2.75
C ASP A 96 -3.06 14.45 -1.24
N LEU A 97 -2.52 13.52 -0.43
CA LEU A 97 -2.59 13.52 1.04
C LEU A 97 -1.59 14.50 1.67
N GLU A 98 -0.45 14.71 1.00
CA GLU A 98 0.56 15.74 1.29
C GLU A 98 -0.04 17.14 1.07
N ASP A 99 -0.87 17.30 0.04
CA ASP A 99 -1.58 18.54 -0.32
C ASP A 99 -2.78 18.87 0.61
N ALA A 100 -2.80 18.28 1.82
CA ALA A 100 -3.67 18.43 3.00
C ALA A 100 -5.20 18.50 2.81
N SER A 101 -5.71 19.28 1.86
CA SER A 101 -7.12 19.57 1.56
C SER A 101 -7.99 18.34 1.23
N LYS A 102 -7.42 17.19 0.86
CA LYS A 102 -8.16 15.99 0.40
C LYS A 102 -7.79 14.71 1.15
N ALA A 103 -7.16 14.84 2.32
CA ALA A 103 -6.49 13.74 2.99
C ALA A 103 -7.39 12.50 3.27
N ILE A 104 -8.65 12.71 3.67
CA ILE A 104 -9.60 11.61 3.95
C ILE A 104 -10.00 10.87 2.66
N ALA A 105 -10.32 11.59 1.59
CA ALA A 105 -10.71 10.98 0.33
C ALA A 105 -9.53 10.27 -0.37
N ALA A 106 -8.31 10.80 -0.24
CA ALA A 106 -7.09 10.17 -0.73
C ALA A 106 -6.76 8.88 0.04
N ALA A 107 -6.91 8.89 1.37
CA ALA A 107 -6.79 7.71 2.21
C ALA A 107 -7.77 6.60 1.82
N ASP A 108 -9.01 6.95 1.49
CA ASP A 108 -10.00 5.98 1.02
C ASP A 108 -9.63 5.31 -0.30
N LYS A 109 -9.04 6.07 -1.22
CA LYS A 109 -8.54 5.53 -2.48
C LYS A 109 -7.32 4.64 -2.26
N LEU A 110 -6.42 4.99 -1.36
CA LEU A 110 -5.29 4.14 -0.95
C LEU A 110 -5.78 2.83 -0.35
N LEU A 111 -6.76 2.89 0.55
CA LEU A 111 -7.37 1.72 1.16
C LEU A 111 -7.98 0.77 0.11
N LYS A 112 -8.72 1.31 -0.87
CA LYS A 112 -9.27 0.51 -1.98
C LYS A 112 -8.18 -0.18 -2.81
N LEU A 113 -7.03 0.48 -3.02
CA LEU A 113 -5.90 -0.12 -3.75
C LEU A 113 -5.24 -1.23 -2.95
N ALA A 114 -5.04 -1.04 -1.64
CA ALA A 114 -4.52 -2.07 -0.76
C ALA A 114 -5.43 -3.32 -0.73
N LYS A 115 -6.76 -3.12 -0.70
CA LYS A 115 -7.73 -4.22 -0.82
C LYS A 115 -7.63 -4.96 -2.15
N ALA A 116 -7.61 -4.24 -3.26
CA ALA A 116 -7.54 -4.84 -4.60
C ALA A 116 -6.24 -5.65 -4.77
N LEU A 117 -5.16 -5.23 -4.14
CA LEU A 117 -3.90 -5.97 -4.15
C LEU A 117 -3.94 -7.24 -3.34
N LEU A 118 -4.58 -7.25 -2.17
CA LEU A 118 -4.75 -8.48 -1.40
C LEU A 118 -5.48 -9.57 -2.21
N VAL A 119 -6.49 -9.19 -3.01
CA VAL A 119 -7.20 -10.12 -3.90
C VAL A 119 -6.34 -10.62 -5.08
N ILE A 120 -5.28 -9.89 -5.44
CA ILE A 120 -4.36 -10.31 -6.52
C ILE A 120 -3.29 -11.29 -5.99
N VAL A 121 -3.04 -11.29 -4.67
CA VAL A 121 -1.95 -12.03 -4.03
C VAL A 121 -2.44 -13.23 -3.20
N ALA A 122 -3.70 -13.20 -2.75
CA ALA A 122 -4.40 -14.35 -2.17
C ALA A 122 -5.01 -15.23 -3.26
#